data_AF-A0A7Y5G2P9-F1
#
_entry.id   AF-A0A7Y5G2P9-F1
#
_cell.length_a   1.000
_cell.length_b   1.000
_cell.length_c   1.000
_cell.angle_alpha   90.00
_cell.angle_beta   90.00
_cell.angle_gamma   90.00
#
_symmetry.space_group_name_H-M   'P 1'
#
loop_
_entity.id
_entity.type
_entity.pdbx_description
1 polymer ?
#
loop_
_entity_poly.entity_id
_entity_poly.type
_entity_poly.pdbx_seq_one_letter_code
_entity_poly.pdbx_strand_id
1 'polypeptide(L)'
;IDAKRKNPRGDQSPRSEPTPPKGDLHAFNGQSPSGDLSYEPGNLFPGWEVYINGGRIATGLDALAWAKQGEQLGAGEILLTSMDRDGTRQGYDLELLRAVADSVKIPVIASGGAGSMQHFRDAFILGGADAVLAASLFHYRELSIGETKAYLEQNGIYIRNVLREYPEARQPKKP
;
A
#
# COMPACT_ATOMS: atom_id res chain seq x y z
N ILE A 1 10.84 -6.36 23.43
CA ILE A 1 11.48 -6.24 24.75
C ILE A 1 10.58 -5.40 25.65
N ASP A 2 10.15 -6.03 26.74
CA ASP A 2 9.53 -5.54 27.98
C ASP A 2 8.35 -4.54 27.98
N ALA A 3 7.22 -5.01 28.51
CA ALA A 3 6.04 -4.23 28.85
C ALA A 3 6.08 -3.81 30.32
N LYS A 4 6.13 -2.50 30.61
CA LYS A 4 5.91 -1.97 31.95
C LYS A 4 4.62 -1.16 32.04
N ARG A 5 3.94 -1.38 33.17
CA ARG A 5 2.63 -0.88 33.63
C ARG A 5 2.38 0.62 33.40
N LYS A 6 1.13 0.92 33.01
CA LYS A 6 0.52 2.27 32.90
C LYS A 6 0.51 3.00 34.26
N ASN A 7 0.91 4.27 34.24
CA ASN A 7 0.65 5.25 35.29
C ASN A 7 -0.68 5.98 34.97
N PRO A 8 -1.66 6.12 35.89
CA PRO A 8 -3.02 6.57 35.56
C PRO A 8 -3.22 8.10 35.63
N ARG A 9 -2.17 8.89 35.41
CA ARG A 9 -2.29 10.36 35.34
C ARG A 9 -1.84 10.83 33.97
N GLY A 10 -2.82 11.29 33.19
CA GLY A 10 -2.65 11.77 31.82
C GLY A 10 -1.73 12.97 31.79
N ASP A 11 -0.52 12.74 31.30
CA ASP A 11 0.35 13.77 30.77
C ASP A 11 -0.34 14.38 29.54
N GLN A 12 -0.80 15.62 29.67
CA GLN A 12 -1.36 16.44 28.58
C GLN A 12 -0.29 17.30 27.91
N SER A 13 0.95 16.81 27.83
CA SER A 13 1.92 17.37 26.89
C SER A 13 1.38 17.22 25.46
N PRO A 14 1.46 18.25 24.59
CA PRO A 14 1.07 18.12 23.20
C PRO A 14 1.89 16.99 22.60
N ARG A 15 1.21 15.92 22.18
CA ARG A 15 1.86 14.84 21.45
C ARG A 15 2.47 15.47 20.20
N SER A 16 3.79 15.32 20.03
CA SER A 16 4.44 15.71 18.79
C SER A 16 3.69 15.07 17.63
N GLU A 17 3.28 15.88 16.64
CA GLU A 17 2.66 15.35 15.43
C GLU A 17 3.58 14.29 14.81
N PRO A 18 3.02 13.16 14.36
CA PRO A 18 3.84 12.17 13.69
C PRO A 18 4.50 12.83 12.49
N THR A 19 5.80 12.63 12.32
CA THR A 19 6.55 13.11 11.15
C THR A 19 6.71 11.95 10.18
N PRO A 20 6.56 12.16 8.85
CA PRO A 20 6.83 11.11 7.88
C PRO A 20 8.24 10.54 8.09
N PRO A 21 8.42 9.22 8.07
CA PRO A 21 9.75 8.63 8.13
C PRO A 21 10.60 9.13 6.94
N LYS A 22 11.89 9.34 7.19
CA LYS A 22 12.88 9.54 6.11
C LYS A 22 13.16 8.18 5.46
N GLY A 23 12.29 7.75 4.55
CA GLY A 23 12.34 6.43 3.91
C GLY A 23 10.98 6.02 3.35
N ASP A 24 10.70 4.72 3.31
CA ASP A 24 9.45 4.18 2.77
C ASP A 24 8.25 4.64 3.58
N LEU A 25 7.38 5.42 2.94
CA LEU A 25 6.15 5.89 3.56
C LEU A 25 5.11 4.77 3.53
N HIS A 26 4.86 4.14 4.67
CA HIS A 26 3.71 3.26 4.83
C HIS A 26 2.47 4.10 5.10
N ALA A 27 1.74 4.46 4.05
CA ALA A 27 0.41 5.03 4.18
C ALA A 27 -0.58 3.86 4.32
N PHE A 28 -1.14 3.71 5.51
CA PHE A 28 -2.27 2.81 5.79
C PHE A 28 -3.52 3.68 5.78
N ASN A 29 -4.51 3.37 4.95
CA ASN A 29 -5.71 4.21 4.82
C ASN A 29 -7.03 3.48 5.13
N GLY A 30 -7.98 4.18 5.76
CA GLY A 30 -9.41 3.85 5.85
C GLY A 30 -10.32 4.87 5.15
N GLN A 31 -11.28 4.34 4.38
CA GLN A 31 -12.40 4.92 3.61
C GLN A 31 -12.12 5.78 2.38
N SER A 32 -12.56 5.25 1.22
CA SER A 32 -12.69 5.96 -0.06
C SER A 32 -13.85 6.97 -0.06
N PRO A 33 -13.74 8.13 -0.75
CA PRO A 33 -14.82 9.13 -0.87
C PRO A 33 -16.13 8.61 -1.51
N SER A 34 -16.12 7.41 -2.11
CA SER A 34 -17.24 6.83 -2.84
C SER A 34 -18.19 5.96 -2.00
N GLY A 35 -17.89 5.73 -0.71
CA GLY A 35 -18.76 5.03 0.23
C GLY A 35 -19.63 5.99 1.04
N ASP A 36 -20.92 5.63 1.20
CA ASP A 36 -21.97 6.30 2.00
C ASP A 36 -21.46 7.36 2.99
N LEU A 37 -21.83 8.63 2.77
CA LEU A 37 -21.48 9.79 3.61
C LEU A 37 -22.22 9.73 4.97
N SER A 38 -22.24 8.59 5.65
CA SER A 38 -22.67 8.51 7.03
C SER A 38 -21.62 9.23 7.88
N TYR A 39 -21.99 10.42 8.34
CA TYR A 39 -21.23 11.20 9.31
C TYR A 39 -20.95 10.36 10.56
N GLU A 40 -19.75 9.80 10.65
CA GLU A 40 -19.21 9.21 11.87
C GLU A 40 -18.63 10.35 12.72
N PRO A 41 -19.18 10.64 13.93
CA PRO A 41 -18.68 11.71 14.79
C PRO A 41 -17.22 11.42 15.18
N GLY A 42 -16.28 12.14 14.57
CA GLY A 42 -14.84 11.95 14.77
C GLY A 42 -14.03 11.90 13.47
N ASN A 43 -14.68 11.63 12.32
CA ASN A 43 -14.01 11.68 11.03
C ASN A 43 -14.13 13.09 10.43
N LEU A 44 -13.08 13.91 10.57
CA LEU A 44 -13.06 15.31 10.15
C LEU A 44 -12.68 15.49 8.66
N PHE A 45 -12.40 14.41 7.93
CA PHE A 45 -11.87 14.47 6.56
C PHE A 45 -12.73 13.63 5.61
N PRO A 46 -13.29 14.22 4.54
CA PRO A 46 -14.08 13.50 3.54
C PRO A 46 -13.20 12.70 2.55
N GLY A 47 -12.08 12.15 3.01
CA GLY A 47 -11.05 11.52 2.18
C GLY A 47 -10.26 10.47 2.94
N TRP A 48 -9.06 10.19 2.45
CA TRP A 48 -8.21 9.11 2.96
C TRP A 48 -7.40 9.55 4.18
N GLU A 49 -7.53 8.85 5.31
CA GLU A 49 -6.81 9.12 6.57
C GLU A 49 -5.59 8.21 6.76
N VAL A 50 -4.48 8.75 7.25
CA VAL A 50 -3.29 7.98 7.62
C VAL A 50 -3.47 7.24 8.95
N TYR A 51 -3.12 5.96 8.95
CA TYR A 51 -3.03 5.12 10.14
C TYR A 51 -1.58 4.72 10.46
N ILE A 52 -1.30 4.55 11.74
CA ILE A 52 -0.01 4.05 12.25
C ILE A 52 -0.22 2.82 13.15
N ASN A 53 0.88 2.26 13.66
CA ASN A 53 0.90 1.08 14.53
C ASN A 53 0.20 -0.15 13.89
N GLY A 54 0.49 -0.37 12.60
CA GLY A 54 -0.09 -1.43 11.80
C GLY A 54 -1.59 -1.26 11.59
N GLY A 55 -2.03 -0.05 11.23
CA GLY A 55 -3.43 0.24 10.94
C GLY A 55 -4.35 0.42 12.15
N ARG A 56 -3.81 0.48 13.38
CA ARG A 56 -4.62 0.48 14.61
C ARG A 56 -4.90 1.87 15.17
N ILE A 57 -4.11 2.87 14.80
CA ILE A 57 -4.20 4.22 15.34
C ILE A 57 -4.40 5.17 14.18
N ALA A 58 -5.58 5.77 14.10
CA ALA A 58 -5.92 6.87 13.20
C ALA A 58 -5.15 8.13 13.64
N THR A 59 -4.59 8.88 12.70
CA THR A 59 -3.70 10.02 13.01
C THR A 59 -4.38 11.38 12.88
N GLY A 60 -5.54 11.45 12.23
CA GLY A 60 -6.20 12.68 11.81
C GLY A 60 -5.50 13.39 10.65
N LEU A 61 -4.63 12.71 9.91
CA LEU A 61 -3.89 13.29 8.79
C LEU A 61 -4.41 12.79 7.45
N ASP A 62 -4.57 13.71 6.49
CA ASP A 62 -4.91 13.38 5.10
C ASP A 62 -3.74 12.67 4.39
N ALA A 63 -4.05 11.57 3.70
CA ALA A 63 -3.05 10.71 3.06
C ALA A 63 -2.31 11.41 1.91
N LEU A 64 -2.96 12.32 1.16
CA LEU A 64 -2.32 13.06 0.07
C LEU A 64 -1.37 14.14 0.62
N ALA A 65 -1.80 14.88 1.64
CA ALA A 65 -0.96 15.84 2.34
C ALA A 65 0.27 15.15 2.95
N TRP A 66 0.06 13.99 3.55
CA TRP A 66 1.13 13.17 4.12
C TRP A 66 2.11 12.66 3.07
N ALA A 67 1.62 12.18 1.92
CA ALA A 67 2.47 11.76 0.79
C ALA A 67 3.37 12.90 0.29
N LYS A 68 2.79 14.09 0.07
CA LYS A 68 3.54 15.29 -0.35
C LYS A 68 4.56 15.73 0.69
N GLN A 69 4.21 15.67 1.97
CA GLN A 69 5.13 16.00 3.04
C GLN A 69 6.29 15.01 3.10
N GLY A 70 6.03 13.71 2.94
CA GLY A 70 7.06 12.67 2.85
C GLY A 70 8.04 12.95 1.71
N GLU A 71 7.54 13.25 0.51
CA GLU A 71 8.36 13.67 -0.63
C GLU A 71 9.22 14.91 -0.29
N GLN A 72 8.62 15.97 0.26
CA GLN A 72 9.33 17.20 0.63
C GLN A 72 10.45 16.98 1.66
N LEU A 73 10.26 16.00 2.55
CA LEU A 73 11.24 15.61 3.56
C LEU A 73 12.31 14.64 3.02
N GLY A 74 12.21 14.23 1.75
CA GLY A 74 13.20 13.42 1.05
C GLY A 74 12.90 11.92 1.05
N ALA A 75 11.65 11.50 1.17
CA ALA A 75 11.26 10.11 0.90
C ALA A 75 11.63 9.74 -0.55
N GLY A 76 12.15 8.52 -0.75
CA GLY A 76 12.57 8.03 -2.06
C GLY A 76 11.46 7.30 -2.83
N GLU A 77 10.51 6.71 -2.12
CA GLU A 77 9.34 6.02 -2.65
C GLU A 77 8.21 5.97 -1.60
N ILE A 78 7.00 5.65 -2.05
CA ILE A 78 5.82 5.47 -1.20
C ILE A 78 5.31 4.04 -1.34
N LEU A 79 5.18 3.32 -0.22
CA LEU A 79 4.49 2.04 -0.17
C LEU A 79 3.05 2.26 0.30
N LEU A 80 2.14 2.35 -0.67
CA LEU A 80 0.75 2.71 -0.44
C LEU A 80 -0.11 1.47 -0.20
N THR A 81 -0.52 1.25 1.06
CA THR A 81 -1.37 0.12 1.45
C THR A 81 -2.78 0.60 1.80
N SER A 82 -3.77 0.22 0.99
CA SER A 82 -5.18 0.47 1.34
C SER A 82 -5.65 -0.54 2.38
N MET A 83 -6.06 -0.08 3.58
CA MET A 83 -6.60 -1.00 4.61
C MET A 83 -7.95 -1.56 4.19
N ASP A 84 -8.78 -0.77 3.51
CA ASP A 84 -10.09 -1.19 3.03
C ASP A 84 -9.99 -2.36 2.04
N ARG A 85 -8.91 -2.39 1.26
CA ARG A 85 -8.68 -3.44 0.26
C ARG A 85 -7.82 -4.58 0.80
N ASP A 86 -7.01 -4.37 1.84
CA ASP A 86 -6.09 -5.40 2.31
C ASP A 86 -6.81 -6.68 2.73
N GLY A 87 -6.25 -7.83 2.34
CA GLY A 87 -6.86 -9.14 2.56
C GLY A 87 -8.16 -9.45 1.77
N THR A 88 -8.82 -8.46 1.15
CA THR A 88 -10.13 -8.68 0.48
C THR A 88 -10.04 -9.46 -0.82
N ARG A 89 -8.89 -9.39 -1.50
CA ARG A 89 -8.65 -9.94 -2.85
C ARG A 89 -9.54 -9.32 -3.94
N GLN A 90 -10.12 -8.14 -3.71
CA GLN A 90 -11.04 -7.46 -4.63
C GLN A 90 -10.36 -6.41 -5.52
N GLY A 91 -9.03 -6.39 -5.56
CA GLY A 91 -8.24 -5.40 -6.29
C GLY A 91 -7.61 -4.36 -5.37
N TYR A 92 -6.62 -3.66 -5.93
CA TYR A 92 -6.04 -2.49 -5.28
C TYR A 92 -7.06 -1.35 -5.23
N ASP A 93 -6.81 -0.39 -4.36
CA ASP A 93 -7.61 0.84 -4.30
C ASP A 93 -7.14 1.81 -5.39
N LEU A 94 -7.74 1.70 -6.57
CA LEU A 94 -7.30 2.46 -7.75
C LEU A 94 -7.53 3.97 -7.61
N GLU A 95 -8.57 4.39 -6.88
CA GLU A 95 -8.86 5.80 -6.64
C GLU A 95 -7.79 6.43 -5.74
N LEU A 96 -7.50 5.78 -4.61
CA LEU A 96 -6.43 6.20 -3.70
C LEU A 96 -5.08 6.20 -4.41
N LEU A 97 -4.77 5.10 -5.10
CA LEU A 97 -3.51 4.92 -5.80
C LEU A 97 -3.30 6.02 -6.84
N ARG A 98 -4.32 6.30 -7.65
CA ARG A 98 -4.26 7.36 -8.66
C ARG A 98 -4.08 8.73 -8.03
N ALA A 99 -4.85 9.02 -6.98
CA ALA A 99 -4.79 10.31 -6.31
C ALA A 99 -3.42 10.58 -5.68
N VAL A 100 -2.80 9.56 -5.06
CA VAL A 100 -1.45 9.67 -4.50
C VAL A 100 -0.41 9.79 -5.62
N ALA A 101 -0.46 8.92 -6.63
CA ALA A 101 0.50 8.92 -7.75
C ALA A 101 0.50 10.25 -8.53
N ASP A 102 -0.67 10.86 -8.77
CA ASP A 102 -0.76 12.18 -9.41
C ASP A 102 -0.26 13.33 -8.51
N SER A 103 -0.12 13.09 -7.20
CA SER A 103 0.17 14.13 -6.21
C SER A 103 1.65 14.28 -5.85
N VAL A 104 2.48 13.29 -6.20
CA VAL A 104 3.93 13.24 -5.93
C VAL A 104 4.71 12.90 -7.20
N LYS A 105 6.03 13.09 -7.17
CA LYS A 105 6.96 12.78 -8.26
C LYS A 105 7.85 11.56 -7.97
N ILE A 106 7.85 11.08 -6.73
CA ILE A 106 8.56 9.87 -6.32
C ILE A 106 7.74 8.61 -6.63
N PRO A 107 8.39 7.46 -6.86
CA PRO A 107 7.69 6.22 -7.17
C PRO A 107 6.65 5.80 -6.12
N VAL A 108 5.52 5.28 -6.59
CA VAL A 108 4.44 4.75 -5.74
C VAL A 108 4.24 3.26 -5.98
N ILE A 109 4.34 2.48 -4.91
CA ILE A 109 4.14 1.03 -4.89
C ILE A 109 2.73 0.73 -4.38
N ALA A 110 1.90 0.09 -5.22
CA ALA A 110 0.56 -0.35 -4.83
C ALA A 110 0.63 -1.61 -3.93
N SER A 111 -0.08 -1.59 -2.81
CA SER A 111 -0.14 -2.69 -1.84
C SER A 111 -1.55 -2.87 -1.27
N GLY A 112 -1.91 -4.11 -0.93
CA GLY A 112 -3.21 -4.47 -0.36
C GLY A 112 -4.30 -4.75 -1.40
N GLY A 113 -4.90 -5.94 -1.34
CA GLY A 113 -6.13 -6.28 -2.09
C GLY A 113 -5.98 -7.01 -3.43
N ALA A 114 -4.78 -7.24 -3.93
CA ALA A 114 -4.58 -8.07 -5.12
C ALA A 114 -5.23 -9.47 -4.98
N GLY A 115 -5.91 -9.91 -6.04
CA GLY A 115 -6.66 -11.16 -6.08
C GLY A 115 -6.61 -11.88 -7.43
N SER A 116 -6.29 -11.17 -8.50
CA SER A 116 -6.19 -11.70 -9.86
C SER A 116 -5.07 -10.98 -10.63
N MET A 117 -4.62 -11.55 -11.76
CA MET A 117 -3.64 -10.91 -12.65
C MET A 117 -4.12 -9.53 -13.16
N GLN A 118 -5.42 -9.39 -13.41
CA GLN A 118 -6.05 -8.14 -13.84
C GLN A 118 -5.82 -7.01 -12.83
N HIS A 119 -5.86 -7.31 -11.52
CA HIS A 119 -5.65 -6.30 -10.49
C HIS A 119 -4.25 -5.68 -10.58
N PHE A 120 -3.22 -6.46 -10.93
CA PHE A 120 -1.87 -5.93 -11.13
C PHE A 120 -1.82 -5.00 -12.35
N ARG A 121 -2.39 -5.41 -13.48
CA ARG A 121 -2.47 -4.57 -14.68
C ARG A 121 -3.19 -3.26 -14.39
N ASP A 122 -4.32 -3.31 -13.70
CA ASP A 122 -5.12 -2.13 -13.43
C ASP A 122 -4.41 -1.16 -12.47
N ALA A 123 -3.60 -1.67 -11.53
CA ALA A 123 -2.76 -0.80 -10.70
C ALA A 123 -1.75 0.01 -11.52
N PHE A 124 -1.15 -0.57 -12.56
CA PHE A 124 -0.26 0.16 -13.47
C PHE A 124 -1.02 1.11 -14.39
N ILE A 125 -2.05 0.61 -15.09
CA ILE A 125 -2.70 1.36 -16.18
C ILE A 125 -3.69 2.40 -15.66
N LEU A 126 -4.51 2.05 -14.66
CA LEU A 126 -5.54 2.92 -14.12
C LEU A 126 -5.04 3.66 -12.89
N GLY A 127 -4.34 2.95 -12.00
CA GLY A 127 -3.81 3.50 -10.76
C GLY A 127 -2.55 4.36 -10.91
N GLY A 128 -1.75 4.15 -11.96
CA GLY A 128 -0.49 4.89 -12.14
C GLY A 128 0.63 4.45 -11.19
N ALA A 129 0.59 3.21 -10.68
CA ALA A 129 1.67 2.67 -9.87
C ALA A 129 2.96 2.50 -10.68
N ASP A 130 4.11 2.68 -10.02
CA ASP A 130 5.43 2.33 -10.56
C ASP A 130 5.80 0.88 -10.25
N ALA A 131 5.26 0.34 -9.17
CA ALA A 131 5.42 -1.06 -8.78
C ALA A 131 4.18 -1.59 -8.05
N VAL A 132 4.07 -2.92 -8.00
CA VAL A 132 2.98 -3.62 -7.34
C VAL A 132 3.54 -4.62 -6.34
N LEU A 133 2.95 -4.66 -5.16
CA LEU A 133 3.25 -5.60 -4.09
C LEU A 133 2.04 -6.50 -3.85
N ALA A 134 2.27 -7.80 -3.78
CA ALA A 134 1.28 -8.77 -3.33
C ALA A 134 1.97 -9.84 -2.47
N ALA A 135 1.32 -10.24 -1.37
CA ALA A 135 1.86 -11.25 -0.46
C ALA A 135 1.09 -12.58 -0.61
N SER A 136 -0.18 -12.61 -0.19
CA SER A 136 -0.98 -13.84 -0.06
C SER A 136 -1.04 -14.69 -1.33
N LEU A 137 -1.26 -14.07 -2.50
CA LEU A 137 -1.33 -14.77 -3.79
C LEU A 137 -0.08 -15.60 -4.11
N PHE A 138 1.11 -15.07 -3.79
CA PHE A 138 2.36 -15.77 -4.07
C PHE A 138 2.73 -16.77 -2.96
N HIS A 139 2.43 -16.45 -1.70
CA HIS A 139 2.67 -17.38 -0.58
C HIS A 139 1.82 -18.65 -0.70
N TYR A 140 0.56 -18.53 -1.10
CA TYR A 140 -0.35 -19.66 -1.30
C TYR A 140 -0.23 -20.29 -2.70
N ARG A 141 0.70 -19.80 -3.54
CA ARG A 141 0.95 -20.30 -4.91
C ARG A 141 -0.29 -20.30 -5.81
N GLU A 142 -1.19 -19.35 -5.58
CA GLU A 142 -2.37 -19.17 -6.43
C GLU A 142 -2.02 -18.50 -7.76
N LEU A 143 -0.95 -17.71 -7.78
CA LEU A 143 -0.32 -17.19 -8.98
C LEU A 143 1.19 -17.43 -8.92
N SER A 144 1.83 -17.69 -10.05
CA SER A 144 3.29 -17.63 -10.13
C SER A 144 3.78 -16.23 -10.53
N ILE A 145 4.98 -15.87 -10.07
CA ILE A 145 5.65 -14.63 -10.49
C ILE A 145 5.91 -14.67 -12.01
N GLY A 146 6.24 -15.84 -12.56
CA GLY A 146 6.50 -16.00 -14.00
C GLY A 146 5.28 -15.72 -14.86
N GLU A 147 4.14 -16.33 -14.54
CA GLU A 147 2.88 -16.11 -15.26
C GLU A 147 2.40 -14.67 -15.10
N THR A 148 2.51 -14.10 -13.89
CA THR A 148 2.13 -12.70 -13.64
C THR A 148 2.97 -11.75 -14.50
N LYS A 149 4.28 -11.96 -14.58
CA LYS A 149 5.18 -11.17 -15.44
C LYS A 149 4.82 -11.31 -16.92
N ALA A 150 4.60 -12.52 -17.40
CA ALA A 150 4.22 -12.77 -18.79
C ALA A 150 2.89 -12.09 -19.13
N TYR A 151 1.90 -12.16 -18.24
CA TYR A 151 0.62 -11.49 -18.40
C TYR A 151 0.77 -9.96 -18.48
N LEU A 152 1.58 -9.36 -17.61
CA LEU A 152 1.80 -7.90 -17.62
C LEU A 152 2.54 -7.46 -18.90
N GLU A 153 3.54 -8.22 -19.33
CA GLU A 153 4.27 -7.96 -20.59
C GLU A 153 3.33 -8.04 -21.81
N GLN A 154 2.46 -9.06 -21.87
CA GLN A 154 1.42 -9.18 -22.92
C GLN A 154 0.42 -8.02 -22.91
N ASN A 155 0.26 -7.33 -21.78
CA ASN A 155 -0.60 -6.15 -21.63
C ASN A 155 0.17 -4.82 -21.81
N GLY A 156 1.39 -4.87 -22.34
CA GLY A 156 2.17 -3.67 -22.69
C GLY A 156 2.90 -3.01 -21.51
N ILE A 157 2.97 -3.67 -20.35
CA ILE A 157 3.73 -3.18 -19.20
C ILE A 157 5.17 -3.68 -19.33
N TYR A 158 6.14 -2.78 -19.26
CA TYR A 158 7.55 -3.15 -19.32
C TYR A 158 7.95 -3.94 -18.07
N ILE A 159 8.33 -5.20 -18.27
CA ILE A 159 8.76 -6.08 -17.19
C ILE A 159 10.23 -6.41 -17.35
N ARG A 160 10.95 -6.40 -16.23
CA ARG A 160 12.34 -6.87 -16.20
C ARG A 160 12.40 -8.34 -16.63
N ASN A 161 12.95 -8.56 -17.82
CA ASN A 161 13.17 -9.87 -18.38
C ASN A 161 14.43 -10.48 -17.76
N VAL A 162 14.25 -11.48 -16.87
CA VAL A 162 15.35 -12.23 -16.25
C VAL A 162 15.53 -13.55 -16.99
N LEU A 163 15.81 -13.49 -18.29
CA LEU A 163 16.35 -14.63 -19.06
C LEU A 163 17.88 -14.73 -18.90
N ARG A 164 18.39 -14.58 -17.67
CA ARG A 164 19.75 -14.99 -17.32
C ARG A 164 19.65 -16.11 -16.30
N GLU A 165 19.78 -17.33 -16.82
CA GLU A 165 20.18 -18.56 -16.13
C GLU A 165 19.65 -18.75 -14.70
N TYR A 166 18.40 -19.19 -14.58
CA TYR A 166 18.07 -20.13 -13.51
C TYR A 166 18.23 -21.53 -14.10
N PRO A 167 19.30 -22.29 -13.78
CA PRO A 167 19.28 -23.72 -14.04
C PRO A 167 18.03 -24.29 -13.37
N GLU A 168 17.29 -25.08 -14.15
CA GLU A 168 15.96 -25.63 -13.89
C GLU A 168 15.47 -25.56 -12.44
N ALA A 169 14.29 -24.96 -12.26
CA ALA A 169 13.54 -25.00 -11.00
C ALA A 169 13.61 -26.42 -10.42
N ARG A 170 14.21 -26.55 -9.22
CA ARG A 170 14.29 -27.83 -8.52
C ARG A 170 12.89 -28.44 -8.48
N GLN A 171 12.75 -29.58 -9.15
CA GLN A 171 11.51 -30.36 -9.11
C GLN A 171 11.13 -30.57 -7.64
N PRO A 172 9.83 -30.50 -7.29
CA PRO A 172 9.40 -30.81 -5.94
C PRO A 172 9.91 -32.20 -5.58
N LYS A 173 10.59 -32.31 -4.43
CA LYS A 173 10.97 -33.62 -3.90
C LYS A 173 9.68 -34.43 -3.77
N LYS A 174 9.61 -35.56 -4.50
CA LYS A 174 8.57 -36.57 -4.28
C LYS A 174 8.60 -36.99 -2.79
N PRO A 175 7.42 -37.31 -2.21
CA PRO A 175 7.29 -37.64 -0.79
C PRO A 175 8.19 -38.80 -0.38
#